data_AF-A0A2K5ILM6-F1
#
_entry.id   AF-A0A2K5ILM6-F1
#
_cell.length_a   1.000
_cell.length_b   1.000
_cell.length_c   1.000
_cell.angle_alpha   90.00
_cell.angle_beta   90.00
_cell.angle_gamma   90.00
#
_symmetry.space_group_name_H-M   'P 1'
#
loop_
_entity.id
_entity.type
_entity.pdbx_description
1 polymer ?
#
loop_
_entity_poly.entity_id
_entity_poly.type
_entity_poly.pdbx_seq_one_letter_code
_entity_poly.pdbx_strand_id
1 'polypeptide(L)'
;LKPTWQLAQKVPHKLNNPKFNDPHIKANLLLQARLSRMQLSAELQSDTEEILSKAIRLIQACVDSSAVAALELAQMVTQAMWSQDSYLKQLPHFTSERIKRCTDKGVESVFDIMEMEDEEWNALLQLTDNQITDVARFCNRYPNIELSYEVVDKDSICSGRPVMVLVQLQREEEVTGPVIVPLFPQKREDGWWVVIGDAKSSSLISIKRLALQQKAKVKLDFVAPATGAHDYTLYFMSDTYMGCDQEYKFSVDVKEAETDSDSD
;
A
#
# COMPACT_ATOMS: atom_id res chain seq x y z
N LEU A 1 26.91 18.23 -9.01
CA LEU A 1 27.33 17.30 -10.09
C LEU A 1 28.10 16.07 -9.59
N LYS A 2 29.23 16.23 -8.88
CA LYS A 2 29.97 15.07 -8.32
C LYS A 2 29.12 14.18 -7.38
N PRO A 3 28.27 14.72 -6.48
CA PRO A 3 27.48 13.90 -5.57
C PRO A 3 26.42 13.04 -6.27
N THR A 4 25.73 13.58 -7.28
CA THR A 4 24.67 12.88 -8.02
C THR A 4 25.23 11.74 -8.90
N TRP A 5 26.42 11.91 -9.46
CA TRP A 5 27.10 10.84 -10.19
C TRP A 5 27.46 9.65 -9.29
N GLN A 6 28.00 9.90 -8.10
CA GLN A 6 28.32 8.84 -7.13
C GLN A 6 27.06 8.10 -6.66
N LEU A 7 25.95 8.83 -6.50
CA LEU A 7 24.66 8.25 -6.13
C LEU A 7 24.13 7.29 -7.21
N ALA A 8 24.21 7.68 -8.49
CA ALA A 8 23.78 6.84 -9.61
C ALA A 8 24.49 5.48 -9.68
N GLN A 9 25.73 5.39 -9.18
CA GLN A 9 26.45 4.11 -9.11
C GLN A 9 25.94 3.19 -7.99
N LYS A 10 25.29 3.73 -6.96
CA LYS A 10 24.84 2.96 -5.78
C LYS A 10 23.36 2.60 -5.82
N VAL A 11 22.52 3.38 -6.50
CA VAL A 11 21.06 3.13 -6.53
C VAL A 11 20.70 1.82 -7.25
N PRO A 12 19.59 1.15 -6.86
CA PRO A 12 19.18 -0.13 -7.45
C PRO A 12 18.85 -0.04 -8.95
N HIS A 13 18.08 0.96 -9.38
CA HIS A 13 17.69 1.10 -10.78
C HIS A 13 18.60 2.10 -11.50
N LYS A 14 19.46 1.56 -12.38
CA LYS A 14 20.38 2.36 -13.20
C LYS A 14 19.63 3.18 -14.23
N LEU A 15 20.12 4.39 -14.47
CA LEU A 15 19.56 5.31 -15.45
C LEU A 15 20.29 5.16 -16.78
N ASN A 16 19.55 5.17 -17.89
CA ASN A 16 20.11 5.13 -19.24
C ASN A 16 20.56 6.55 -19.64
N ASN A 17 21.86 6.74 -19.90
CA ASN A 17 22.47 8.01 -20.32
C ASN A 17 22.06 9.23 -19.47
N PRO A 18 22.28 9.21 -18.14
CA PRO A 18 21.80 10.26 -17.24
C PRO A 18 22.50 11.60 -17.51
N LYS A 19 21.70 12.64 -17.73
CA LYS A 19 22.18 14.03 -17.74
C LYS A 19 22.11 14.58 -16.32
N PHE A 20 23.22 14.66 -15.61
CA PHE A 20 23.23 15.04 -14.18
C PHE A 20 22.89 16.51 -13.87
N ASN A 21 22.70 17.33 -14.90
CA ASN A 21 22.14 18.68 -14.79
C ASN A 21 20.60 18.70 -14.87
N ASP A 22 19.97 17.57 -15.22
CA ASP A 22 18.52 17.44 -15.34
C ASP A 22 17.88 17.28 -13.94
N PRO A 23 16.94 18.16 -13.55
CA PRO A 23 16.27 18.07 -12.26
C PRO A 23 15.46 16.78 -12.10
N HIS A 24 14.93 16.18 -13.18
CA HIS A 24 14.20 14.93 -13.12
C HIS A 24 15.11 13.75 -12.78
N ILE A 25 16.32 13.74 -13.35
CA ILE A 25 17.36 12.76 -13.02
C ILE A 25 17.77 12.87 -11.55
N LYS A 26 17.98 14.11 -11.05
CA LYS A 26 18.26 14.35 -9.63
C LYS A 26 17.12 13.82 -8.75
N ALA A 27 15.88 14.17 -9.05
CA ALA A 27 14.72 13.74 -8.27
C ALA A 27 14.56 12.22 -8.24
N ASN A 28 14.73 11.55 -9.38
CA ASN A 28 14.71 10.08 -9.47
C ASN A 28 15.78 9.46 -8.56
N LEU A 29 17.04 9.91 -8.67
CA LEU A 29 18.13 9.39 -7.84
C LEU A 29 17.89 9.61 -6.34
N LEU A 30 17.35 10.77 -5.95
CA LEU A 30 17.04 11.08 -4.56
C LEU A 30 15.89 10.21 -4.02
N LEU A 31 14.85 9.96 -4.82
CA LEU A 31 13.78 9.01 -4.46
C LEU A 31 14.35 7.60 -4.26
N GLN A 32 15.16 7.09 -5.19
CA GLN A 32 15.78 5.77 -5.04
C GLN A 32 16.70 5.69 -3.81
N ALA A 33 17.47 6.75 -3.55
CA ALA A 33 18.33 6.85 -2.38
C ALA A 33 17.51 6.82 -1.08
N ARG A 34 16.35 7.50 -1.07
CA ARG A 34 15.41 7.51 0.05
C ARG A 34 14.83 6.14 0.32
N LEU A 35 14.33 5.44 -0.69
CA LEU A 35 13.80 4.07 -0.58
C LEU A 35 14.88 3.09 -0.10
N SER A 36 16.14 3.36 -0.44
CA SER A 36 17.30 2.59 0.01
C SER A 36 17.86 3.04 1.36
N ARG A 37 17.27 4.04 2.02
CA ARG A 37 17.74 4.68 3.27
C ARG A 37 19.23 5.05 3.24
N MET A 38 19.72 5.52 2.11
CA MET A 38 21.12 5.93 1.96
C MET A 38 21.40 7.22 2.73
N GLN A 39 22.58 7.31 3.32
CA GLN A 39 23.03 8.54 3.96
C GLN A 39 23.38 9.60 2.90
N LEU A 40 22.73 10.76 2.97
CA LEU A 40 22.92 11.88 2.07
C LEU A 40 23.56 13.08 2.78
N SER A 41 24.14 14.01 2.01
CA SER A 41 24.54 15.31 2.57
C SER A 41 23.32 16.13 2.96
N ALA A 42 23.49 17.10 3.87
CA ALA A 42 22.39 17.95 4.33
C ALA A 42 21.65 18.67 3.18
N GLU A 43 22.39 19.15 2.17
CA GLU A 43 21.81 19.77 0.97
C GLU A 43 20.88 18.81 0.21
N LEU A 44 21.35 17.58 -0.07
CA LEU A 44 20.58 16.58 -0.79
C LEU A 44 19.41 16.04 0.04
N GLN A 45 19.56 16.00 1.37
CA GLN A 45 18.48 15.66 2.29
C GLN A 45 17.37 16.72 2.23
N SER A 46 17.73 18.01 2.25
CA SER A 46 16.77 19.11 2.08
C SER A 46 16.04 19.03 0.74
N ASP A 47 16.76 18.75 -0.35
CA ASP A 47 16.15 18.53 -1.67
C ASP A 47 15.16 17.34 -1.65
N THR A 48 15.54 16.25 -0.95
CA THR A 48 14.72 15.05 -0.83
C THR A 48 13.42 15.33 -0.09
N GLU A 49 13.47 16.10 1.00
CA GLU A 49 12.28 16.50 1.76
C GLU A 49 11.33 17.37 0.92
N GLU A 50 11.86 18.27 0.09
CA GLU A 50 11.05 19.04 -0.84
C GLU A 50 10.37 18.14 -1.89
N ILE A 51 11.08 17.15 -2.42
CA ILE A 51 10.50 16.18 -3.36
C ILE A 51 9.38 15.37 -2.68
N LEU A 52 9.62 14.86 -1.47
CA LEU A 52 8.66 14.04 -0.72
C LEU A 52 7.38 14.82 -0.38
N SER A 53 7.49 16.13 -0.14
CA SER A 53 6.33 17.00 0.13
C SER A 53 5.31 17.04 -1.01
N LYS A 54 5.72 16.70 -2.24
CA LYS A 54 4.89 16.70 -3.46
C LYS A 54 4.63 15.28 -3.98
N ALA A 55 5.46 14.30 -3.60
CA ALA A 55 5.47 12.96 -4.17
C ALA A 55 4.13 12.23 -4.02
N ILE A 56 3.53 12.20 -2.82
CA ILE A 56 2.29 11.45 -2.58
C ILE A 56 1.14 11.93 -3.47
N ARG A 57 0.97 13.25 -3.65
CA ARG A 57 -0.08 13.79 -4.52
C ARG A 57 0.13 13.42 -5.98
N LEU A 58 1.38 13.37 -6.45
CA LEU A 58 1.71 12.95 -7.81
C LEU A 58 1.45 11.46 -8.00
N ILE A 59 1.82 10.63 -7.02
CA ILE A 59 1.58 9.18 -7.04
C ILE A 59 0.08 8.90 -7.05
N GLN A 60 -0.71 9.61 -6.23
CA GLN A 60 -2.16 9.49 -6.21
C GLN A 60 -2.81 9.85 -7.54
N ALA A 61 -2.23 10.79 -8.31
CA ALA A 61 -2.69 11.10 -9.66
C ALA A 61 -2.35 10.01 -10.70
N CYS A 62 -1.47 9.06 -10.37
CA CYS A 62 -1.16 7.91 -11.22
C CYS A 62 -2.04 6.68 -10.92
N VAL A 63 -2.89 6.74 -9.88
CA VAL A 63 -3.75 5.61 -9.48
C VAL A 63 -4.76 5.27 -10.57
N ASP A 64 -5.23 6.26 -11.34
CA ASP A 64 -6.20 6.04 -12.42
C ASP A 64 -5.68 5.14 -13.56
N SER A 65 -4.35 5.09 -13.76
CA SER A 65 -3.74 4.28 -14.83
C SER A 65 -3.21 2.94 -14.34
N SER A 66 -2.70 2.88 -13.11
CA SER A 66 -2.22 1.64 -12.49
C SER A 66 -2.37 1.73 -10.98
N ALA A 67 -3.58 1.43 -10.50
CA ALA A 67 -3.94 1.64 -9.10
C ALA A 67 -3.01 0.88 -8.15
N VAL A 68 -2.84 -0.42 -8.36
CA VAL A 68 -2.03 -1.28 -7.47
C VAL A 68 -0.59 -0.79 -7.38
N ALA A 69 0.09 -0.62 -8.52
CA ALA A 69 1.49 -0.21 -8.54
C ALA A 69 1.69 1.22 -8.01
N ALA A 70 0.76 2.14 -8.26
CA ALA A 70 0.81 3.49 -7.71
C ALA A 70 0.64 3.47 -6.18
N LEU A 71 -0.28 2.66 -5.66
CA LEU A 71 -0.51 2.55 -4.22
C LEU A 71 0.66 1.89 -3.49
N GLU A 72 1.22 0.82 -4.04
CA GLU A 72 2.48 0.23 -3.53
C GLU A 72 3.62 1.26 -3.50
N LEU A 73 3.76 2.06 -4.57
CA LEU A 73 4.76 3.14 -4.60
C LEU A 73 4.50 4.20 -3.52
N ALA A 74 3.23 4.51 -3.21
CA ALA A 74 2.88 5.44 -2.14
C ALA A 74 3.33 4.90 -0.77
N GLN A 75 3.11 3.61 -0.51
CA GLN A 75 3.56 2.95 0.71
C GLN A 75 5.10 2.92 0.80
N MET A 76 5.77 2.52 -0.28
CA MET A 76 7.23 2.50 -0.38
C MET A 76 7.85 3.86 -0.06
N VAL A 77 7.32 4.94 -0.65
CA VAL A 77 7.78 6.31 -0.42
C VAL A 77 7.53 6.76 1.02
N THR A 78 6.42 6.33 1.60
CA THR A 78 6.02 6.68 2.96
C THR A 78 6.90 6.00 4.01
N GLN A 79 7.13 4.70 3.85
CA GLN A 79 7.93 3.87 4.76
C GLN A 79 9.43 3.87 4.43
N ALA A 80 9.80 4.46 3.30
CA ALA A 80 11.14 4.47 2.73
C ALA A 80 11.78 3.09 2.71
N MET A 81 11.16 2.23 1.92
CA MET A 81 11.60 0.89 1.64
C MET A 81 11.12 0.49 0.25
N TRP A 82 11.76 -0.51 -0.31
CA TRP A 82 11.36 -1.10 -1.58
C TRP A 82 10.30 -2.18 -1.37
N SER A 83 9.57 -2.54 -2.43
CA SER A 83 8.53 -3.58 -2.37
C SER A 83 9.09 -4.97 -2.04
N GLN A 84 10.34 -5.24 -2.41
CA GLN A 84 11.05 -6.48 -2.09
C GLN A 84 11.73 -6.48 -0.70
N ASP A 85 11.71 -5.36 0.02
CA ASP A 85 12.22 -5.35 1.40
C ASP A 85 11.24 -6.07 2.34
N SER A 86 11.75 -6.65 3.42
CA SER A 86 10.88 -7.20 4.48
C SER A 86 9.98 -6.12 5.08
N TYR A 87 8.71 -6.44 5.33
CA TYR A 87 7.75 -5.56 6.00
C TYR A 87 8.20 -5.12 7.39
N LEU A 88 9.05 -5.91 8.05
CA LEU A 88 9.67 -5.59 9.34
C LEU A 88 10.57 -4.35 9.29
N LYS A 89 11.01 -3.93 8.10
CA LYS A 89 11.82 -2.71 7.91
C LYS A 89 11.06 -1.44 8.28
N GLN A 90 9.74 -1.49 8.36
CA GLN A 90 8.88 -0.39 8.82
C GLN A 90 9.04 -0.13 10.32
N LEU A 91 9.35 -1.17 11.10
CA LEU A 91 9.45 -1.08 12.55
C LEU A 91 10.63 -0.20 12.97
N PRO A 92 10.46 0.64 14.01
CA PRO A 92 11.56 1.45 14.51
C PRO A 92 12.67 0.55 15.06
N HIS A 93 13.92 0.97 14.90
CA HIS A 93 15.11 0.25 15.38
C HIS A 93 15.39 -1.10 14.69
N PHE A 94 14.64 -1.49 13.66
CA PHE A 94 14.92 -2.72 12.90
C PHE A 94 16.07 -2.52 11.90
N THR A 95 17.21 -3.17 12.19
CA THR A 95 18.38 -3.24 11.30
C THR A 95 18.29 -4.47 10.40
N SER A 96 19.08 -4.50 9.31
CA SER A 96 19.15 -5.69 8.43
C SER A 96 19.52 -6.98 9.18
N GLU A 97 20.35 -6.88 10.23
CA GLU A 97 20.70 -8.02 11.08
C GLU A 97 19.52 -8.50 11.93
N ARG A 98 18.74 -7.59 12.52
CA ARG A 98 17.50 -7.93 13.25
C ARG A 98 16.47 -8.58 12.33
N ILE A 99 16.24 -7.99 11.16
CA ILE A 99 15.32 -8.53 10.15
C ILE A 99 15.76 -9.94 9.76
N LYS A 100 17.04 -10.14 9.45
CA LYS A 100 17.55 -11.47 9.09
C LYS A 100 17.28 -12.50 10.18
N ARG A 101 17.54 -12.18 11.46
CA ARG A 101 17.24 -13.08 12.58
C ARG A 101 15.75 -13.42 12.70
N CYS A 102 14.87 -12.45 12.44
CA CYS A 102 13.43 -12.67 12.42
C CYS A 102 13.05 -13.64 11.30
N THR A 103 13.51 -13.40 10.08
CA THR A 103 13.26 -14.26 8.92
C THR A 103 13.82 -15.67 9.12
N ASP A 104 15.01 -15.82 9.71
CA ASP A 104 15.61 -17.14 10.02
C ASP A 104 14.76 -17.95 11.02
N LYS A 105 13.86 -17.30 11.78
CA LYS A 105 12.89 -17.92 12.68
C LYS A 105 11.47 -18.03 12.09
N GLY A 106 11.25 -17.61 10.85
CA GLY A 106 9.93 -17.61 10.22
C GLY A 106 9.04 -16.42 10.58
N VAL A 107 9.61 -15.35 11.15
CA VAL A 107 8.91 -14.09 11.42
C VAL A 107 9.13 -13.15 10.23
N GLU A 108 8.09 -12.92 9.43
CA GLU A 108 8.17 -12.20 8.15
C GLU A 108 7.23 -10.99 8.09
N SER A 109 6.22 -10.93 8.95
CA SER A 109 5.20 -9.88 8.99
C SER A 109 5.15 -9.10 10.31
N VAL A 110 4.51 -7.93 10.31
CA VAL A 110 4.26 -7.17 11.56
C VAL A 110 3.27 -7.90 12.45
N PHE A 111 2.32 -8.67 11.87
CA PHE A 111 1.39 -9.50 12.62
C PHE A 111 2.13 -10.60 13.39
N ASP A 112 3.14 -11.23 12.78
CA ASP A 112 3.96 -12.24 13.46
C ASP A 112 4.65 -11.64 14.69
N ILE A 113 5.18 -10.41 14.58
CA ILE A 113 5.78 -9.68 15.72
C ILE A 113 4.78 -9.40 16.83
N MET A 114 3.51 -9.17 16.49
CA MET A 114 2.43 -8.89 17.45
C MET A 114 1.93 -10.16 18.16
N GLU A 115 2.05 -11.32 17.52
CA GLU A 115 1.63 -12.62 18.05
C GLU A 115 2.72 -13.33 18.89
N MET A 116 3.96 -12.86 18.81
CA MET A 116 5.08 -13.39 19.57
C MET A 116 4.94 -13.19 21.09
N GLU A 117 5.42 -14.18 21.86
CA GLU A 117 5.53 -14.08 23.32
C GLU A 117 6.73 -13.21 23.76
N ASP A 118 6.61 -12.57 24.92
CA ASP A 118 7.60 -11.61 25.46
C ASP A 118 9.02 -12.19 25.56
N GLU A 119 9.17 -13.45 25.97
CA GLU A 119 10.46 -14.13 26.08
C GLU A 119 11.15 -14.28 24.71
N GLU A 120 10.40 -14.66 23.68
CA GLU A 120 10.90 -14.78 22.32
C GLU A 120 11.26 -13.41 21.73
N TRP A 121 10.42 -12.43 22.02
CA TRP A 121 10.56 -11.04 21.57
C TRP A 121 11.87 -10.42 22.08
N ASN A 122 12.14 -10.56 23.38
CA ASN A 122 13.36 -10.06 24.00
C ASN A 122 14.63 -10.74 23.47
N ALA A 123 14.58 -12.07 23.32
CA ALA A 123 15.72 -12.84 22.80
C ALA A 123 16.03 -12.53 21.33
N LEU A 124 15.00 -12.34 20.51
CA LEU A 124 15.12 -12.14 19.07
C LEU A 124 15.53 -10.70 18.71
N LEU A 125 14.88 -9.72 19.32
CA LEU A 125 15.04 -8.31 18.94
C LEU A 125 16.19 -7.64 19.67
N GLN A 126 16.48 -8.06 20.92
CA GLN A 126 17.55 -7.49 21.75
C GLN A 126 17.49 -5.96 21.80
N LEU A 127 16.29 -5.43 22.06
CA LEU A 127 15.98 -4.01 22.14
C LEU A 127 16.15 -3.53 23.59
N THR A 128 16.43 -2.25 23.78
CA THR A 128 16.32 -1.62 25.11
C THR A 128 14.86 -1.29 25.41
N ASP A 129 14.45 -1.18 26.68
CA ASP A 129 13.06 -0.90 27.09
C ASP A 129 12.41 0.30 26.36
N ASN A 130 13.20 1.34 26.08
CA ASN A 130 12.73 2.49 25.30
C ASN A 130 12.44 2.12 23.84
N GLN A 131 13.30 1.32 23.23
CA GLN A 131 13.10 0.83 21.87
C GLN A 131 11.92 -0.16 21.80
N ILE A 132 11.73 -0.98 22.84
CA ILE A 132 10.56 -1.85 22.99
C ILE A 132 9.29 -1.02 22.93
N THR A 133 9.25 0.06 23.72
CA THR A 133 8.12 0.98 23.77
C THR A 133 7.81 1.61 22.41
N ASP A 134 8.83 1.98 21.64
CA ASP A 134 8.65 2.55 20.29
C ASP A 134 8.08 1.52 19.30
N VAL A 135 8.56 0.27 19.36
CA VAL A 135 8.04 -0.81 18.50
C VAL A 135 6.62 -1.17 18.90
N ALA A 136 6.31 -1.32 20.19
CA ALA A 136 4.97 -1.57 20.68
C ALA A 136 3.99 -0.45 20.25
N ARG A 137 4.43 0.82 20.28
CA ARG A 137 3.64 1.94 19.77
C ARG A 137 3.37 1.82 18.26
N PHE A 138 4.33 1.32 17.49
CA PHE A 138 4.14 1.06 16.07
C PHE A 138 3.13 -0.07 15.85
N CYS A 139 3.29 -1.21 16.53
CA CYS A 139 2.39 -2.35 16.45
C CYS A 139 0.95 -1.97 16.78
N ASN A 140 0.72 -1.26 17.90
CA ASN A 140 -0.61 -0.76 18.31
C ASN A 140 -1.21 0.33 17.40
N ARG A 141 -0.51 0.71 16.34
CA ARG A 141 -1.00 1.63 15.29
C ARG A 141 -1.13 0.92 13.95
N TYR A 142 -0.50 -0.25 13.82
CA TYR A 142 -0.39 -0.95 12.56
C TYR A 142 -1.77 -1.48 12.18
N PRO A 143 -2.22 -1.31 10.93
CA PRO A 143 -3.61 -1.61 10.61
C PRO A 143 -3.94 -3.10 10.67
N ASN A 144 -4.79 -3.47 11.62
CA ASN A 144 -5.52 -4.72 11.62
C ASN A 144 -7.01 -4.45 11.33
N ILE A 145 -7.45 -4.77 10.11
CA ILE A 145 -8.76 -4.42 9.59
C ILE A 145 -9.41 -5.67 8.98
N GLU A 146 -10.57 -6.03 9.51
CA GLU A 146 -11.43 -7.05 8.94
C GLU A 146 -12.22 -6.48 7.75
N LEU A 147 -12.21 -7.21 6.64
CA LEU A 147 -12.98 -6.90 5.44
C LEU A 147 -14.02 -7.98 5.18
N SER A 148 -15.27 -7.55 4.99
CA SER A 148 -16.33 -8.38 4.40
C SER A 148 -16.92 -7.68 3.19
N TYR A 149 -17.37 -8.45 2.20
CA TYR A 149 -18.01 -7.90 1.01
C TYR A 149 -19.18 -8.76 0.52
N GLU A 150 -20.09 -8.11 -0.20
CA GLU A 150 -21.27 -8.72 -0.81
C GLU A 150 -21.51 -8.14 -2.20
N VAL A 151 -21.76 -9.00 -3.18
CA VAL A 151 -22.27 -8.60 -4.50
C VAL A 151 -23.79 -8.58 -4.41
N VAL A 152 -24.39 -7.39 -4.50
CA VAL A 152 -25.84 -7.19 -4.37
C VAL A 152 -26.53 -7.84 -5.57
N ASP A 153 -27.60 -8.60 -5.29
CA ASP A 153 -28.43 -9.29 -6.29
C ASP A 153 -27.61 -10.17 -7.25
N LYS A 154 -26.57 -10.86 -6.73
CA LYS A 154 -25.59 -11.63 -7.51
C LYS A 154 -26.21 -12.55 -8.59
N ASP A 155 -27.36 -13.15 -8.29
CA ASP A 155 -28.04 -14.09 -9.19
C ASP A 155 -28.89 -13.41 -10.28
N SER A 156 -29.06 -12.08 -10.25
CA SER A 156 -29.93 -11.32 -11.15
C SER A 156 -29.19 -10.20 -11.90
N ILE A 157 -27.88 -10.37 -12.09
CA ILE A 157 -27.06 -9.39 -12.81
C ILE A 157 -27.26 -9.55 -14.32
N CYS A 158 -27.71 -8.49 -14.98
CA CYS A 158 -27.90 -8.48 -16.43
C CYS A 158 -26.87 -7.58 -17.13
N SER A 159 -26.48 -7.96 -18.36
CA SER A 159 -25.56 -7.19 -19.20
C SER A 159 -26.00 -5.72 -19.33
N GLY A 160 -25.06 -4.79 -19.17
CA GLY A 160 -25.32 -3.34 -19.25
C GLY A 160 -26.00 -2.71 -18.02
N ARG A 161 -26.34 -3.49 -16.99
CA ARG A 161 -26.88 -2.98 -15.72
C ARG A 161 -25.76 -2.75 -14.69
N PRO A 162 -25.97 -1.85 -13.70
CA PRO A 162 -24.98 -1.64 -12.65
C PRO A 162 -24.88 -2.86 -11.74
N VAL A 163 -23.66 -3.36 -11.56
CA VAL A 163 -23.28 -4.32 -10.52
C VAL A 163 -22.85 -3.52 -9.30
N MET A 164 -23.35 -3.90 -8.12
CA MET A 164 -22.98 -3.21 -6.87
C MET A 164 -22.28 -4.17 -5.92
N VAL A 165 -21.13 -3.74 -5.40
CA VAL A 165 -20.36 -4.46 -4.41
C VAL A 165 -20.33 -3.63 -3.13
N LEU A 166 -20.92 -4.15 -2.07
CA LEU A 166 -20.90 -3.55 -0.74
C LEU A 166 -19.74 -4.12 0.04
N VAL A 167 -18.84 -3.25 0.50
CA VAL A 167 -17.68 -3.60 1.33
C VAL A 167 -17.88 -3.02 2.73
N GLN A 168 -17.68 -3.83 3.75
CA GLN A 168 -17.71 -3.41 5.14
C GLN A 168 -16.32 -3.64 5.75
N LEU A 169 -15.81 -2.59 6.39
CA LEU A 169 -14.49 -2.56 6.99
C LEU A 169 -14.64 -2.33 8.49
N GLN A 170 -13.91 -3.09 9.29
CA GLN A 170 -13.88 -2.95 10.73
C GLN A 170 -12.44 -3.06 11.23
N ARG A 171 -11.92 -1.98 11.81
CA ARG A 171 -10.65 -2.00 12.53
C ARG A 171 -10.83 -2.78 13.83
N GLU A 172 -9.91 -3.71 14.11
CA GLU A 172 -9.90 -4.46 15.37
C GLU A 172 -9.33 -3.63 16.52
N GLU A 173 -8.31 -2.82 16.26
CA GLU A 173 -7.70 -1.95 17.25
C GLU A 173 -8.56 -0.72 17.60
N GLU A 174 -8.55 -0.32 18.87
CA GLU A 174 -9.25 0.89 19.36
C GLU A 174 -8.44 2.18 19.13
N VAL A 175 -7.14 2.07 18.86
CA VAL A 175 -6.21 3.21 18.89
C VAL A 175 -6.06 3.82 17.49
N THR A 176 -6.87 4.85 17.17
CA THR A 176 -6.75 5.63 15.92
C THR A 176 -5.94 6.91 16.11
N GLY A 177 -5.28 7.38 15.03
CA GLY A 177 -4.32 8.48 15.09
C GLY A 177 -3.37 8.51 13.89
N PRO A 178 -2.47 9.51 13.83
CA PRO A 178 -1.59 9.71 12.69
C PRO A 178 -0.66 8.50 12.46
N VAL A 179 -0.32 8.29 11.20
CA VAL A 179 0.58 7.23 10.77
C VAL A 179 1.97 7.45 11.37
N ILE A 180 2.58 6.39 11.89
CA ILE A 180 3.95 6.44 12.40
C ILE A 180 4.93 6.29 11.23
N VAL A 181 5.43 7.43 10.76
CA VAL A 181 6.36 7.53 9.63
C VAL A 181 7.60 8.36 10.01
N PRO A 182 8.52 7.80 10.81
CA PRO A 182 9.63 8.57 11.41
C PRO A 182 10.58 9.18 10.37
N LEU A 183 10.58 8.66 9.15
CA LEU A 183 11.47 9.10 8.09
C LEU A 183 10.76 9.98 7.04
N PHE A 184 9.44 10.16 7.14
CA PHE A 184 8.69 11.01 6.22
C PHE A 184 8.57 12.43 6.80
N PRO A 185 8.81 13.50 6.01
CA PRO A 185 8.92 14.86 6.55
C PRO A 185 7.60 15.44 7.06
N GLN A 186 6.47 14.94 6.57
CA GLN A 186 5.14 15.44 6.91
C GLN A 186 4.37 14.44 7.75
N LYS A 187 3.46 14.94 8.60
CA LYS A 187 2.46 14.07 9.23
C LYS A 187 1.56 13.48 8.15
N ARG A 188 1.25 12.20 8.27
CA ARG A 188 0.34 11.49 7.37
C ARG A 188 -0.83 10.93 8.16
N GLU A 189 -2.00 11.03 7.55
CA GLU A 189 -3.20 10.32 8.00
C GLU A 189 -3.33 9.01 7.23
N ASP A 190 -4.02 8.06 7.84
CA ASP A 190 -4.22 6.74 7.27
C ASP A 190 -5.18 6.83 6.06
N GLY A 191 -4.70 6.40 4.90
CA GLY A 191 -5.39 6.48 3.62
C GLY A 191 -5.61 5.10 3.05
N TRP A 192 -6.86 4.79 2.73
CA TRP A 192 -7.27 3.49 2.21
C TRP A 192 -7.92 3.59 0.84
N TRP A 193 -7.78 2.53 0.08
CA TRP A 193 -8.36 2.38 -1.25
C TRP A 193 -9.04 1.02 -1.35
N VAL A 194 -10.28 1.03 -1.81
CA VAL A 194 -10.99 -0.17 -2.23
C VAL A 194 -11.03 -0.15 -3.75
N VAL A 195 -10.54 -1.20 -4.37
CA VAL A 195 -10.35 -1.29 -5.82
C VAL A 195 -10.97 -2.59 -6.31
N ILE A 196 -11.75 -2.52 -7.39
CA ILE A 196 -12.17 -3.69 -8.16
C ILE A 196 -11.42 -3.64 -9.48
N GLY A 197 -10.75 -4.73 -9.82
CA GLY A 197 -10.04 -4.88 -11.08
C GLY A 197 -10.18 -6.28 -11.66
N ASP A 198 -9.84 -6.40 -12.94
CA ASP A 198 -9.64 -7.69 -13.60
C ASP A 198 -8.12 -7.95 -13.70
N ALA A 199 -7.66 -8.93 -12.91
CA ALA A 199 -6.25 -9.30 -12.84
C ALA A 199 -5.71 -9.87 -14.17
N LYS A 200 -6.56 -10.43 -15.04
CA LYS A 200 -6.14 -11.01 -16.33
C LYS A 200 -5.88 -9.92 -17.37
N SER A 201 -6.73 -8.89 -17.40
CA SER A 201 -6.59 -7.77 -18.34
C SER A 201 -5.82 -6.58 -17.78
N SER A 202 -5.41 -6.64 -16.51
CA SER A 202 -4.80 -5.52 -15.77
C SER A 202 -5.68 -4.26 -15.83
N SER A 203 -7.00 -4.43 -15.82
CA SER A 203 -7.96 -3.33 -15.97
C SER A 203 -8.51 -2.90 -14.62
N LEU A 204 -8.51 -1.58 -14.39
CA LEU A 204 -9.17 -0.95 -13.26
C LEU A 204 -10.67 -0.78 -13.58
N ILE A 205 -11.53 -1.37 -12.75
CA ILE A 205 -12.99 -1.38 -13.00
C ILE A 205 -13.70 -0.36 -12.13
N SER A 206 -13.42 -0.34 -10.83
CA SER A 206 -14.03 0.59 -9.89
C SER A 206 -13.05 0.91 -8.77
N ILE A 207 -13.07 2.12 -8.26
CA ILE A 207 -12.13 2.56 -7.22
C ILE A 207 -12.77 3.58 -6.29
N LYS A 208 -12.54 3.42 -4.99
CA LYS A 208 -12.91 4.41 -3.98
C LYS A 208 -11.81 4.59 -2.95
N ARG A 209 -11.48 5.85 -2.66
CA ARG A 209 -10.64 6.25 -1.55
C ARG A 209 -11.49 6.49 -0.31
N LEU A 210 -11.00 6.08 0.85
CA LEU A 210 -11.62 6.37 2.14
C LEU A 210 -10.58 6.64 3.23
N ALA A 211 -11.02 7.33 4.28
CA ALA A 211 -10.34 7.37 5.57
C ALA A 211 -11.12 6.45 6.53
N LEU A 212 -10.43 5.52 7.18
CA LEU A 212 -11.04 4.56 8.10
C LEU A 212 -10.69 4.93 9.54
N GLN A 213 -11.71 5.25 10.33
CA GLN A 213 -11.60 5.34 11.78
C GLN A 213 -11.80 3.93 12.38
N GLN A 214 -12.98 3.63 12.93
CA GLN A 214 -13.30 2.29 13.45
C GLN A 214 -14.00 1.39 12.43
N LYS A 215 -15.07 1.89 11.79
CA LYS A 215 -15.88 1.12 10.84
C LYS A 215 -16.23 1.97 9.64
N ALA A 216 -16.33 1.36 8.47
CA ALA A 216 -16.82 2.01 7.27
C ALA A 216 -17.63 1.03 6.40
N LYS A 217 -18.61 1.58 5.69
CA LYS A 217 -19.30 0.88 4.61
C LYS A 217 -19.02 1.61 3.31
N VAL A 218 -18.47 0.91 2.33
CA VAL A 218 -18.10 1.45 1.02
C VAL A 218 -18.88 0.69 -0.03
N LYS A 219 -19.56 1.44 -0.90
CA LYS A 219 -20.28 0.88 -2.04
C LYS A 219 -19.46 1.12 -3.29
N LEU A 220 -19.09 0.09 -4.02
CA LEU A 220 -18.51 0.21 -5.37
C LEU A 220 -19.54 -0.24 -6.39
N ASP A 221 -19.47 0.36 -7.57
CA ASP A 221 -20.34 0.03 -8.69
C ASP A 221 -19.58 0.09 -10.01
N PHE A 222 -20.02 -0.73 -10.95
CA PHE A 222 -19.53 -0.80 -12.33
C PHE A 222 -20.62 -1.36 -13.24
N VAL A 223 -20.45 -1.23 -14.56
CA VAL A 223 -21.40 -1.74 -15.54
C VAL A 223 -21.09 -3.19 -15.86
N ALA A 224 -22.09 -4.07 -15.77
CA ALA A 224 -21.94 -5.48 -16.13
C ALA A 224 -21.51 -5.61 -17.60
N PRO A 225 -20.46 -6.41 -17.90
CA PRO A 225 -20.00 -6.66 -19.27
C PRO A 225 -21.01 -7.53 -20.05
N ALA A 226 -20.57 -8.04 -21.22
CA ALA A 226 -21.34 -9.02 -21.97
C ALA A 226 -21.66 -10.27 -21.13
N THR A 227 -22.65 -11.04 -21.55
CA THR A 227 -23.12 -12.22 -20.81
C THR A 227 -22.07 -13.30 -20.62
N GLY A 228 -22.17 -14.02 -19.52
CA GLY A 228 -21.27 -15.10 -19.13
C GLY A 228 -20.61 -14.87 -17.76
N ALA A 229 -19.71 -15.78 -17.39
CA ALA A 229 -18.98 -15.71 -16.14
C ALA A 229 -17.76 -14.78 -16.26
N HIS A 230 -17.65 -13.83 -15.33
CA HIS A 230 -16.54 -12.87 -15.23
C HIS A 230 -15.89 -12.97 -13.87
N ASP A 231 -14.57 -13.04 -13.85
CA ASP A 231 -13.77 -13.06 -12.63
C ASP A 231 -13.23 -11.66 -12.34
N TYR A 232 -13.36 -11.23 -11.10
CA TYR A 232 -12.87 -9.96 -10.60
C TYR A 232 -12.05 -10.17 -9.34
N THR A 233 -11.28 -9.14 -9.01
CA THR A 233 -10.50 -9.09 -7.78
C THR A 233 -10.80 -7.80 -7.05
N LEU A 234 -11.20 -7.93 -5.80
CA LEU A 234 -11.37 -6.85 -4.84
C LEU A 234 -10.06 -6.68 -4.08
N TYR A 235 -9.42 -5.53 -4.22
CA TYR A 235 -8.24 -5.14 -3.46
C TYR A 235 -8.63 -4.11 -2.41
N PHE A 236 -8.09 -4.29 -1.21
CA PHE A 236 -8.11 -3.29 -0.15
C PHE A 236 -6.67 -2.91 0.16
N MET A 237 -6.30 -1.67 -0.11
CA MET A 237 -4.91 -1.24 -0.10
C MET A 237 -4.69 0.01 0.75
N SER A 238 -3.63 0.03 1.53
CA SER A 238 -3.15 1.23 2.22
C SER A 238 -2.37 2.12 1.26
N ASP A 239 -2.34 3.44 1.48
CA ASP A 239 -1.38 4.35 0.85
C ASP A 239 -0.21 4.74 1.79
N THR A 240 -0.13 4.09 2.96
CA THR A 240 0.84 4.44 4.02
C THR A 240 1.62 3.28 4.61
N TYR A 241 1.02 2.11 4.84
CA TYR A 241 1.66 0.94 5.43
C TYR A 241 1.82 -0.17 4.38
N MET A 242 2.88 -0.96 4.50
CA MET A 242 3.10 -2.16 3.68
C MET A 242 2.75 -3.41 4.46
N GLY A 243 2.24 -4.45 3.79
CA GLY A 243 1.93 -5.75 4.40
C GLY A 243 0.53 -5.87 5.02
N CYS A 244 -0.33 -4.87 4.82
CA CYS A 244 -1.72 -4.86 5.30
C CYS A 244 -2.75 -4.83 4.16
N ASP A 245 -2.27 -4.98 2.92
CA ASP A 245 -3.14 -5.04 1.73
C ASP A 245 -3.81 -6.42 1.66
N GLN A 246 -5.06 -6.44 1.21
CA GLN A 246 -5.87 -7.66 1.13
C GLN A 246 -6.44 -7.83 -0.28
N GLU A 247 -6.50 -9.09 -0.74
CA GLU A 247 -7.00 -9.45 -2.06
C GLU A 247 -8.08 -10.53 -1.96
N TYR A 248 -9.25 -10.29 -2.57
CA TYR A 248 -10.36 -11.23 -2.62
C TYR A 248 -10.85 -11.44 -4.04
N LYS A 249 -10.75 -12.68 -4.53
CA LYS A 249 -11.27 -13.06 -5.84
C LYS A 249 -12.76 -13.37 -5.74
N PHE A 250 -13.53 -12.88 -6.69
CA PHE A 250 -14.96 -13.15 -6.79
C PHE A 250 -15.38 -13.24 -8.26
N SER A 251 -16.46 -13.97 -8.53
CA SER A 251 -17.00 -14.10 -9.87
C SER A 251 -18.46 -13.67 -9.92
N VAL A 252 -18.85 -13.11 -11.05
CA VAL A 252 -20.21 -12.67 -11.36
C VAL A 252 -20.66 -13.38 -12.63
N ASP A 253 -21.86 -13.97 -12.61
CA ASP A 253 -22.49 -14.54 -13.80
C ASP A 253 -23.48 -13.54 -14.38
N VAL A 254 -23.19 -13.04 -15.57
CA VAL A 254 -23.97 -11.99 -16.22
C VAL A 254 -24.96 -12.61 -17.19
N LYS A 255 -26.25 -12.35 -16.96
CA LYS A 255 -27.36 -12.84 -17.78
C LYS A 255 -27.71 -11.87 -18.91
N GLU A 256 -28.39 -12.39 -19.93
CA GLU A 256 -29.00 -11.52 -20.95
C GLU A 256 -30.04 -10.63 -20.26
N ALA A 257 -30.09 -9.36 -20.66
CA ALA A 257 -31.20 -8.51 -20.28
C ALA A 257 -32.45 -9.10 -20.94
N GLU A 258 -33.49 -9.38 -20.14
CA GLU A 258 -34.79 -9.68 -20.71
C GLU A 258 -35.18 -8.49 -21.59
N THR A 259 -35.26 -8.72 -22.90
CA THR A 259 -35.94 -7.77 -23.77
C THR A 259 -37.37 -7.76 -23.29
N ASP A 260 -37.81 -6.66 -22.67
CA ASP A 260 -39.22 -6.36 -22.56
C ASP A 260 -39.75 -6.41 -23.99
N SER A 261 -40.34 -7.54 -24.36
CA SER A 261 -41.19 -7.64 -25.53
C SER A 261 -42.39 -6.80 -25.18
N ASP A 262 -42.30 -5.49 -25.47
CA ASP A 262 -43.44 -4.60 -25.53
C ASP A 262 -44.48 -5.31 -26.40
N SER A 263 -45.43 -5.90 -25.69
CA SER A 263 -46.55 -6.63 -26.25
C SER A 263 -47.63 -5.59 -26.47
N ASP A 264 -47.88 -5.32 -27.75
CA ASP A 264 -49.00 -4.60 -28.37
C ASP A 264 -48.95 -3.05 -28.44
#